data_AF-A0A7Y3U5I7-F1
#
_entry.id   AF-A0A7Y3U5I7-F1
#
_cell.length_a   1.000
_cell.length_b   1.000
_cell.length_c   1.000
_cell.angle_alpha   90.00
_cell.angle_beta   90.00
_cell.angle_gamma   90.00
#
_symmetry.space_group_name_H-M   'P 1'
#
loop_
_entity.id
_entity.type
_entity.pdbx_description
1 polymer ?
#
loop_
_entity_poly.entity_id
_entity_poly.type
_entity_poly.pdbx_seq_one_letter_code
_entity_poly.pdbx_strand_id
1 'polypeptide(L)'
;MGCEGWKKYIFSEFVQINPSVRLESTREYSFVEMRDLNERSKFVYPSTKRKLSGGAKFQNGDTLFARITPCLENGKICQVKGLESGVGFGSTEFLVFRSKEGVSDSDFVFYLSRYTEVRRFAEQNMLGTSGRQRVTWDTFDNLELELPPLPTQRRIASILSALDNKIELNLQTNQTLEAIAQAIYKEWFVDFRFPHSPLEGYPKGGVDSSLHPYMNGEVNSLQTTPTSLAPWQKNSLFPFWTLPKKPHIARAGKRTEKTRNFIRSCILENF
;
A
#
# COMPACT_ATOMS: atom_id res chain seq x y z
N MET A 1 -4.29 30.66 -14.18
CA MET A 1 -2.89 30.33 -14.53
C MET A 1 -2.91 29.06 -15.37
N GLY A 2 -2.44 29.16 -16.61
CA GLY A 2 -2.76 28.25 -17.71
C GLY A 2 -1.93 26.97 -17.77
N CYS A 3 -2.29 26.10 -18.73
CA CYS A 3 -1.56 24.91 -19.15
C CYS A 3 -0.21 25.21 -19.83
N GLU A 4 0.57 26.15 -19.30
CA GLU A 4 1.94 26.37 -19.74
C GLU A 4 2.82 25.30 -19.08
N GLY A 5 3.31 24.34 -19.88
CA GLY A 5 4.43 23.48 -19.47
C GLY A 5 4.23 21.97 -19.51
N TRP A 6 3.07 21.42 -19.94
CA TRP A 6 3.02 19.99 -20.26
C TRP A 6 3.81 19.74 -21.55
N LYS A 7 4.70 18.75 -21.51
CA LYS A 7 5.59 18.43 -22.64
C LYS A 7 5.57 16.92 -22.88
N LYS A 8 5.76 16.52 -24.13
CA LYS A 8 6.03 15.12 -24.47
C LYS A 8 7.39 14.68 -23.96
N TYR A 9 7.44 13.49 -23.38
CA TYR A 9 8.65 12.81 -22.96
C TYR A 9 8.57 11.35 -23.38
N ILE A 10 9.70 10.79 -23.76
CA ILE A 10 9.89 9.34 -23.66
C ILE A 10 10.01 9.00 -22.17
N PHE A 11 9.38 7.90 -21.72
CA PHE A 11 9.37 7.54 -20.29
C PHE A 11 10.77 7.44 -19.70
N SER A 12 11.72 6.82 -20.41
CA SER A 12 13.12 6.69 -19.99
C SER A 12 13.91 8.01 -20.01
N GLU A 13 13.44 9.04 -20.73
CA GLU A 13 13.98 10.39 -20.63
C GLU A 13 13.50 11.10 -19.35
N PHE A 14 12.28 10.80 -18.89
CA PHE A 14 11.67 11.40 -17.71
C PHE A 14 12.06 10.69 -16.40
N VAL A 15 12.25 9.38 -16.44
CA VAL A 15 12.56 8.50 -15.30
C VAL A 15 13.88 7.79 -15.55
N GLN A 16 14.75 7.72 -14.54
CA GLN A 16 15.94 6.88 -14.61
C GLN A 16 15.56 5.43 -14.29
N ILE A 17 15.78 4.51 -15.23
CA ILE A 17 15.49 3.08 -15.07
C ILE A 17 16.76 2.33 -14.69
N ASN A 18 16.66 1.45 -13.68
CA ASN A 18 17.74 0.66 -13.11
C ASN A 18 18.99 1.49 -12.76
N PRO A 19 18.85 2.55 -11.93
CA PRO A 19 19.98 3.36 -11.51
C PRO A 19 21.07 2.51 -10.84
N SER A 20 22.33 2.91 -11.03
CA SER A 20 23.45 2.25 -10.36
C SER A 20 23.48 2.63 -8.87
N VAL A 21 23.53 1.62 -8.01
CA VAL A 21 23.74 1.76 -6.57
C VAL A 21 24.91 0.86 -6.15
N ARG A 22 25.87 1.45 -5.43
CA ARG A 22 27.05 0.73 -4.94
C ARG A 22 26.72 0.07 -3.60
N LEU A 23 27.03 -1.22 -3.48
CA LEU A 23 26.87 -2.03 -2.28
C LEU A 23 28.10 -2.91 -2.14
N GLU A 24 28.70 -2.93 -0.95
CA GLU A 24 29.87 -3.77 -0.64
C GLU A 24 29.46 -5.22 -0.37
N SER A 25 30.17 -6.21 -0.91
CA SER A 25 29.77 -7.63 -0.83
C SER A 25 29.86 -8.25 0.56
N THR A 26 30.70 -7.69 1.44
CA THR A 26 30.97 -8.23 2.79
C THR A 26 29.92 -7.83 3.82
N ARG A 27 29.11 -6.81 3.53
CA ARG A 27 28.11 -6.24 4.44
C ARG A 27 26.70 -6.76 4.14
N GLU A 28 25.86 -6.80 5.18
CA GLU A 28 24.43 -7.04 5.05
C GLU A 28 23.67 -5.74 4.80
N TYR A 29 22.68 -5.80 3.91
CA TYR A 29 21.81 -4.68 3.59
C TYR A 29 20.35 -5.09 3.73
N SER A 30 19.49 -4.09 3.94
CA SER A 30 18.04 -4.22 3.81
C SER A 30 17.67 -4.90 2.49
N PHE A 31 16.85 -5.95 2.59
CA PHE A 31 16.40 -6.76 1.47
C PHE A 31 14.87 -6.67 1.32
N VAL A 32 14.42 -6.36 0.10
CA VAL A 32 12.99 -6.33 -0.25
C VAL A 32 12.65 -7.53 -1.13
N GLU A 33 11.74 -8.37 -0.65
CA GLU A 33 11.20 -9.51 -1.37
C GLU A 33 10.00 -9.12 -2.24
N MET A 34 9.68 -9.93 -3.25
CA MET A 34 8.49 -9.71 -4.08
C MET A 34 7.19 -9.76 -3.26
N ARG A 35 7.16 -10.53 -2.16
CA ARG A 35 6.00 -10.59 -1.25
C ARG A 35 5.83 -9.34 -0.38
N ASP A 36 6.88 -8.52 -0.27
CA ASP A 36 6.82 -7.30 0.53
C ASP A 36 6.08 -6.18 -0.23
N LEU A 37 6.01 -6.26 -1.56
CA LEU A 37 5.24 -5.33 -2.37
C LEU A 37 3.75 -5.62 -2.22
N ASN A 38 3.03 -4.62 -1.70
CA ASN A 38 1.59 -4.65 -1.53
C ASN A 38 0.91 -3.73 -2.56
N GLU A 39 -0.04 -4.29 -3.29
CA GLU A 39 -0.75 -3.63 -4.40
C GLU A 39 -1.52 -2.37 -3.95
N ARG A 40 -1.90 -2.27 -2.68
CA ARG A 40 -2.69 -1.17 -2.12
C ARG A 40 -1.86 -0.18 -1.31
N SER A 41 -0.56 -0.42 -1.16
CA SER A 41 0.30 0.41 -0.33
C SER A 41 1.27 1.19 -1.21
N LYS A 42 1.39 2.49 -0.94
CA LYS A 42 2.41 3.31 -1.58
C LYS A 42 3.83 2.85 -1.22
N PHE A 43 4.07 2.60 0.06
CA PHE A 43 5.40 2.31 0.56
C PHE A 43 5.63 0.81 0.76
N VAL A 44 6.86 0.40 0.48
CA VAL A 44 7.40 -0.89 0.91
C VAL A 44 8.57 -0.66 1.86
N TYR A 45 8.60 -1.46 2.92
CA TYR A 45 9.66 -1.48 3.93
C TYR A 45 10.39 -2.82 3.84
N PRO A 46 11.71 -2.86 4.04
CA PRO A 46 12.46 -4.11 3.98
C PRO A 46 12.02 -5.07 5.10
N SER A 47 11.75 -6.32 4.75
CA SER A 47 11.34 -7.36 5.71
C SER A 47 12.54 -8.07 6.36
N THR A 48 13.68 -8.10 5.67
CA THR A 48 14.88 -8.84 6.10
C THR A 48 16.16 -8.07 5.78
N LYS A 49 17.28 -8.56 6.30
CA LYS A 49 18.63 -8.16 5.85
C LYS A 49 19.32 -9.37 5.25
N ARG A 50 20.12 -9.16 4.21
CA ARG A 50 20.86 -10.22 3.53
C ARG A 50 22.23 -9.71 3.07
N LYS A 51 23.20 -10.62 3.00
CA LYS A 51 24.45 -10.37 2.25
C LYS A 51 24.14 -10.27 0.76
N LEU A 52 24.85 -9.40 0.06
CA LEU A 52 24.63 -9.19 -1.37
C LEU A 52 24.84 -10.49 -2.17
N SER A 53 23.79 -10.96 -2.83
CA SER A 53 23.78 -12.22 -3.59
C SER A 53 23.20 -12.07 -5.01
N GLY A 54 23.23 -10.84 -5.55
CA GLY A 54 22.55 -10.46 -6.79
C GLY A 54 21.19 -9.81 -6.51
N GLY A 55 20.50 -9.36 -7.56
CA GLY A 55 19.22 -8.65 -7.45
C GLY A 55 19.27 -7.19 -7.87
N ALA A 56 18.09 -6.57 -7.92
CA ALA A 56 17.97 -5.15 -8.21
C ALA A 56 18.43 -4.33 -7.00
N LYS A 57 19.21 -3.27 -7.23
CA LYS A 57 19.74 -2.38 -6.19
C LYS A 57 19.03 -1.03 -6.26
N PHE A 58 18.74 -0.45 -5.11
CA PHE A 58 17.91 0.75 -5.00
C PHE A 58 18.21 1.52 -3.71
N GLN A 59 17.61 2.70 -3.60
CA GLN A 59 17.69 3.58 -2.43
C GLN A 59 16.29 4.04 -2.00
N ASN A 60 16.20 4.68 -0.83
CA ASN A 60 14.94 5.28 -0.38
C ASN A 60 14.41 6.28 -1.41
N GLY A 61 13.11 6.24 -1.68
CA GLY A 61 12.45 7.07 -2.70
C GLY A 61 12.47 6.50 -4.12
N ASP A 62 13.19 5.40 -4.37
CA ASP A 62 13.03 4.67 -5.63
C ASP A 62 11.69 3.94 -5.66
N THR A 63 11.11 3.81 -6.85
CA THR A 63 9.93 2.99 -7.10
C THR A 63 10.36 1.62 -7.61
N LEU A 64 9.95 0.56 -6.91
CA LEU A 64 10.09 -0.82 -7.37
C LEU A 64 8.87 -1.19 -8.20
N PHE A 65 9.12 -1.57 -9.44
CA PHE A 65 8.12 -1.98 -10.41
C PHE A 65 8.31 -3.47 -10.69
N ALA A 66 7.36 -4.32 -10.28
CA ALA A 66 7.41 -5.74 -10.60
C ALA A 66 7.36 -5.93 -12.12
N ARG A 67 8.29 -6.70 -12.68
CA ARG A 67 8.41 -6.87 -14.14
C ARG A 67 7.82 -8.18 -14.67
N ILE A 68 7.34 -9.05 -13.80
CA ILE A 68 6.95 -10.45 -14.11
C ILE A 68 5.45 -10.68 -13.85
N THR A 69 4.81 -11.52 -14.67
CA THR A 69 3.44 -12.01 -14.46
C THR A 69 3.37 -12.97 -13.26
N PRO A 70 2.30 -12.94 -12.42
CA PRO A 70 1.18 -11.98 -12.43
C PRO A 70 1.46 -10.71 -11.60
N CYS A 71 2.66 -10.55 -11.06
CA CYS A 71 2.96 -9.45 -10.12
C CYS A 71 2.80 -8.06 -10.78
N LEU A 72 3.21 -7.92 -12.04
CA LEU A 72 2.99 -6.69 -12.82
C LEU A 72 1.49 -6.42 -13.03
N GLU A 73 0.75 -7.43 -13.48
CA GLU A 73 -0.70 -7.36 -13.78
C GLU A 73 -1.52 -7.02 -12.53
N ASN A 74 -1.08 -7.51 -11.37
CA ASN A 74 -1.67 -7.17 -10.08
C ASN A 74 -1.27 -5.77 -9.57
N GLY A 75 -0.33 -5.09 -10.23
CA GLY A 75 0.09 -3.75 -9.84
C GLY A 75 1.00 -3.71 -8.63
N LYS A 76 1.87 -4.73 -8.45
CA LYS A 76 2.91 -4.72 -7.42
C LYS A 76 3.97 -3.67 -7.74
N ILE A 77 3.68 -2.44 -7.32
CA ILE A 77 4.49 -1.25 -7.53
C ILE A 77 4.48 -0.47 -6.22
N CYS A 78 5.65 -0.30 -5.60
CA CYS A 78 5.78 0.41 -4.32
C CYS A 78 7.03 1.30 -4.32
N GLN A 79 6.99 2.41 -3.60
CA GLN A 79 8.15 3.25 -3.34
C GLN A 79 8.88 2.76 -2.07
N VAL A 80 10.21 2.66 -2.12
CA VAL A 80 11.01 2.12 -1.02
C VAL A 80 11.20 3.14 0.09
N LYS A 81 10.99 2.70 1.35
CA LYS A 81 11.33 3.45 2.57
C LYS A 81 11.97 2.55 3.63
N GLY A 82 12.63 3.18 4.60
CA GLY A 82 13.13 2.48 5.80
C GLY A 82 14.39 1.64 5.58
N LEU A 83 15.16 1.89 4.52
CA LEU A 83 16.48 1.25 4.35
C LEU A 83 17.47 1.80 5.39
N GLU A 84 18.12 0.91 6.14
CA GLU A 84 18.97 1.26 7.31
C GLU A 84 20.15 2.18 6.96
N SER A 85 20.75 2.01 5.77
CA SER A 85 21.82 2.86 5.24
C SER A 85 21.37 3.75 4.09
N GLY A 86 20.06 3.89 3.90
CA GLY A 86 19.48 4.57 2.74
C GLY A 86 19.51 3.78 1.43
N VAL A 87 20.25 2.66 1.38
CA VAL A 87 20.41 1.80 0.20
C VAL A 87 20.15 0.33 0.55
N GLY A 88 19.74 -0.44 -0.45
CA GLY A 88 19.39 -1.83 -0.31
C GLY A 88 19.28 -2.55 -1.65
N PHE A 89 18.85 -3.79 -1.60
CA PHE A 89 18.62 -4.59 -2.79
C PHE A 89 17.42 -5.52 -2.60
N GLY A 90 16.99 -6.17 -3.68
CA GLY A 90 15.80 -7.01 -3.64
C GLY A 90 15.77 -8.02 -4.77
N SER A 91 14.58 -8.55 -5.02
CA SER A 91 14.33 -9.48 -6.13
C SER A 91 14.97 -9.02 -7.46
N THR A 92 15.43 -9.98 -8.26
CA THR A 92 15.84 -9.72 -9.65
C THR A 92 14.66 -9.35 -10.55
N GLU A 93 13.42 -9.56 -10.07
CA GLU A 93 12.19 -9.27 -10.81
C GLU A 93 11.66 -7.84 -10.61
N PHE A 94 12.48 -6.94 -10.07
CA PHE A 94 12.18 -5.51 -10.03
C PHE A 94 12.87 -4.78 -11.18
N LEU A 95 12.13 -3.90 -11.83
CA LEU A 95 12.69 -2.70 -12.43
C LEU A 95 12.68 -1.59 -11.39
N VAL A 96 13.76 -0.83 -11.32
CA VAL A 96 13.91 0.26 -10.35
C VAL A 96 13.76 1.59 -11.07
N PHE A 97 12.80 2.40 -10.67
CA PHE A 97 12.52 3.71 -11.26
C PHE A 97 12.87 4.82 -10.29
N ARG A 98 13.75 5.73 -10.73
CA ARG A 98 14.24 6.86 -9.94
C ARG A 98 13.95 8.18 -10.64
N SER A 99 13.55 9.18 -9.86
CA SER A 99 13.39 10.54 -10.35
C SER A 99 14.71 11.15 -10.81
N LYS A 100 14.68 11.93 -11.89
CA LYS A 100 15.81 12.71 -12.37
C LYS A 100 15.74 14.12 -11.80
N GLU A 101 16.85 14.57 -11.23
CA GLU A 101 16.95 15.91 -10.66
C GLU A 101 16.56 16.99 -11.68
N GLY A 102 15.72 17.94 -11.26
CA GLY A 102 15.21 19.02 -12.12
C GLY A 102 14.16 18.60 -13.16
N VAL A 103 13.96 17.30 -13.39
CA VAL A 103 13.05 16.78 -14.42
C VAL A 103 11.80 16.17 -13.79
N SER A 104 11.97 15.28 -12.82
CA SER A 104 10.89 14.53 -12.21
C SER A 104 10.94 14.52 -10.69
N ASP A 105 9.76 14.44 -10.07
CA ASP A 105 9.58 14.29 -8.63
C ASP A 105 9.42 12.80 -8.25
N SER A 106 10.05 12.34 -7.16
CA SER A 106 10.08 10.94 -6.74
C SER A 106 8.69 10.36 -6.42
N ASP A 107 7.83 11.15 -5.76
CA ASP A 107 6.46 10.71 -5.47
C ASP A 107 5.61 10.73 -6.75
N PHE A 108 5.82 11.71 -7.63
CA PHE A 108 5.18 11.71 -8.93
C PHE A 108 5.58 10.50 -9.78
N VAL A 109 6.86 10.08 -9.77
CA VAL A 109 7.33 8.87 -10.47
C VAL A 109 6.60 7.63 -9.96
N PHE A 110 6.36 7.50 -8.66
CA PHE A 110 5.55 6.41 -8.10
C PHE A 110 4.13 6.40 -8.70
N TYR A 111 3.43 7.54 -8.66
CA TYR A 111 2.06 7.62 -9.20
C TYR A 111 2.01 7.43 -10.72
N LEU A 112 3.01 7.95 -11.43
CA LEU A 112 3.17 7.74 -12.86
C LEU A 112 3.38 6.27 -13.19
N SER A 113 4.15 5.54 -12.37
CA SER A 113 4.38 4.10 -12.56
C SER A 113 3.10 3.28 -12.40
N ARG A 114 2.16 3.75 -11.57
CA ARG A 114 0.82 3.16 -11.41
C ARG A 114 -0.21 3.66 -12.41
N TYR A 115 0.11 4.66 -13.21
CA TYR A 115 -0.79 5.22 -14.20
C TYR A 115 -1.18 4.15 -15.23
N THR A 116 -2.47 4.04 -15.55
CA THR A 116 -3.00 2.96 -16.38
C THR A 116 -2.31 2.87 -17.75
N GLU A 117 -1.90 3.99 -18.36
CA GLU A 117 -1.17 3.98 -19.63
C GLU A 117 0.21 3.33 -19.49
N VAL A 118 0.96 3.62 -18.42
CA VAL A 118 2.28 3.03 -18.16
C VAL A 118 2.15 1.53 -17.90
N ARG A 119 1.21 1.14 -17.03
CA ARG A 119 0.99 -0.26 -16.66
C ARG A 119 0.54 -1.09 -17.86
N ARG A 120 -0.49 -0.63 -18.58
CA ARG A 120 -1.02 -1.34 -19.75
C ARG A 120 0.02 -1.48 -20.84
N PHE A 121 0.82 -0.42 -21.07
CA PHE A 121 1.90 -0.49 -22.04
C PHE A 121 2.94 -1.57 -21.65
N ALA A 122 3.33 -1.63 -20.38
CA ALA A 122 4.24 -2.66 -19.90
C ALA A 122 3.66 -4.07 -20.04
N GLU A 123 2.39 -4.28 -19.67
CA GLU A 123 1.67 -5.55 -19.77
C GLU A 123 1.55 -6.04 -21.23
N GLN A 124 1.27 -5.13 -22.17
CA GLN A 124 1.13 -5.47 -23.61
C GLN A 124 2.46 -5.84 -24.27
N ASN A 125 3.59 -5.44 -23.70
CA ASN A 125 4.93 -5.66 -24.24
C ASN A 125 5.71 -6.72 -23.47
N MET A 126 5.04 -7.56 -22.65
CA MET A 126 5.72 -8.63 -21.93
C MET A 126 6.11 -9.79 -22.85
N LEU A 127 7.35 -10.25 -22.71
CA LEU A 127 7.94 -11.33 -23.51
C LEU A 127 8.10 -12.62 -22.68
N GLY A 128 8.00 -13.78 -23.34
CA GLY A 128 8.22 -15.10 -22.74
C GLY A 128 7.01 -16.02 -22.83
N THR A 129 7.04 -17.12 -22.07
CA THR A 129 5.96 -18.11 -22.04
C THR A 129 4.85 -17.70 -21.07
N SER A 130 3.61 -18.13 -21.37
CA SER A 130 2.44 -17.90 -20.51
C SER A 130 2.74 -18.25 -19.04
N GLY A 131 2.39 -17.35 -18.12
CA GLY A 131 2.63 -17.48 -16.68
C GLY A 131 4.04 -17.10 -16.20
N ARG A 132 5.00 -16.80 -17.09
CA ARG A 132 6.34 -16.33 -16.72
C ARG A 132 6.88 -15.25 -17.68
N GLN A 133 5.99 -14.42 -18.21
CA GLN A 133 6.36 -13.31 -19.07
C GLN A 133 7.05 -12.21 -18.27
N ARG A 134 7.91 -11.42 -18.93
CA ARG A 134 8.60 -10.26 -18.35
C ARG A 134 8.58 -9.07 -19.28
N VAL A 135 8.40 -7.88 -18.71
CA VAL A 135 8.72 -6.63 -19.40
C VAL A 135 10.21 -6.31 -19.18
N THR A 136 10.88 -5.86 -20.24
CA THR A 136 12.28 -5.44 -20.20
C THR A 136 12.37 -3.92 -19.99
N TRP A 137 13.52 -3.43 -19.56
CA TRP A 137 13.67 -1.99 -19.29
C TRP A 137 13.62 -1.15 -20.57
N ASP A 138 14.13 -1.68 -21.69
CA ASP A 138 14.16 -1.03 -23.01
C ASP A 138 12.76 -0.85 -23.61
N THR A 139 11.77 -1.60 -23.13
CA THR A 139 10.36 -1.40 -23.52
C THR A 139 9.94 0.06 -23.29
N PHE A 140 10.39 0.68 -22.19
CA PHE A 140 10.01 2.04 -21.82
C PHE A 140 10.66 3.14 -22.68
N ASP A 141 11.61 2.81 -23.56
CA ASP A 141 12.14 3.75 -24.55
C ASP A 141 11.13 4.04 -25.68
N ASN A 142 10.09 3.22 -25.82
CA ASN A 142 9.04 3.37 -26.82
C ASN A 142 7.74 3.95 -26.24
N LEU A 143 7.73 4.33 -24.96
CA LEU A 143 6.56 4.88 -24.29
C LEU A 143 6.65 6.42 -24.27
N GLU A 144 5.89 7.06 -25.16
CA GLU A 144 5.71 8.52 -25.15
C GLU A 144 4.51 8.94 -24.29
N LEU A 145 4.74 9.91 -23.40
CA LEU A 145 3.71 10.48 -22.54
C LEU A 145 3.80 12.00 -22.53
N GLU A 146 2.65 12.67 -22.43
CA GLU A 146 2.62 14.08 -22.08
C GLU A 146 2.64 14.24 -20.56
N LEU A 147 3.68 14.88 -20.04
CA LEU A 147 3.93 15.00 -18.60
C LEU A 147 4.00 16.46 -18.15
N PRO A 148 3.53 16.77 -16.92
CA PRO A 148 3.51 18.13 -16.40
C PRO A 148 4.92 18.64 -16.03
N PRO A 149 5.11 19.96 -15.91
CA PRO A 149 6.35 20.53 -15.39
C PRO A 149 6.50 20.26 -13.88
N LEU A 150 7.73 20.27 -13.38
CA LEU A 150 8.07 19.87 -12.00
C LEU A 150 7.20 20.53 -10.89
N PRO A 151 6.87 21.84 -10.93
CA PRO A 151 6.00 22.44 -9.91
C PRO A 151 4.60 21.83 -9.88
N THR A 152 4.07 21.45 -11.05
CA THR A 152 2.76 20.81 -11.18
C THR A 152 2.82 19.35 -10.74
N GLN A 153 3.90 18.63 -11.08
CA GLN A 153 4.15 17.26 -10.59
C GLN A 153 4.10 17.20 -9.06
N ARG A 154 4.86 18.09 -8.38
CA ARG A 154 4.90 18.18 -6.92
C ARG A 154 3.53 18.45 -6.29
N ARG A 155 2.72 19.32 -6.92
CA ARG A 155 1.34 19.59 -6.45
C ARG A 155 0.45 18.36 -6.57
N ILE A 156 0.51 17.66 -7.70
CA ILE A 156 -0.25 16.42 -7.92
C ILE A 156 0.18 15.35 -6.91
N ALA A 157 1.49 15.13 -6.79
CA ALA A 157 2.08 14.15 -5.88
C ALA A 157 1.74 14.46 -4.42
N SER A 158 1.75 15.73 -4.01
CA SER A 158 1.37 16.14 -2.65
C SER A 158 -0.09 15.80 -2.32
N ILE A 159 -1.03 16.05 -3.25
CA ILE A 159 -2.45 15.71 -3.06
C ILE A 159 -2.65 14.21 -2.92
N LEU A 160 -2.05 13.43 -3.83
CA LEU A 160 -2.18 11.97 -3.81
C LEU A 160 -1.49 11.37 -2.57
N SER A 161 -0.31 11.88 -2.20
CA SER A 161 0.43 11.41 -1.03
C SER A 161 -0.30 11.69 0.28
N ALA A 162 -1.04 12.80 0.36
CA ALA A 162 -1.88 13.07 1.52
C ALA A 162 -2.97 12.01 1.71
N LEU A 163 -3.52 11.47 0.61
CA LEU A 163 -4.49 10.38 0.66
C LEU A 163 -3.84 9.05 1.07
N ASP A 164 -2.68 8.71 0.50
CA ASP A 164 -1.95 7.48 0.85
C ASP A 164 -1.48 7.49 2.31
N ASN A 165 -0.96 8.62 2.80
CA ASN A 165 -0.57 8.76 4.20
C ASN A 165 -1.76 8.54 5.15
N LYS A 166 -2.97 8.95 4.72
CA LYS A 166 -4.19 8.71 5.49
C LYS A 166 -4.61 7.24 5.46
N ILE A 167 -4.45 6.55 4.33
CA ILE A 167 -4.63 5.08 4.28
C ILE A 167 -3.65 4.40 5.23
N GLU A 168 -2.36 4.73 5.16
CA GLU A 168 -1.32 4.10 5.98
C GLU A 168 -1.62 4.28 7.47
N LEU A 169 -1.99 5.49 7.89
CA LEU A 169 -2.39 5.77 9.27
C LEU A 169 -3.63 4.97 9.70
N ASN A 170 -4.65 4.87 8.84
CA ASN A 170 -5.84 4.08 9.14
C ASN A 170 -5.53 2.58 9.27
N LEU A 171 -4.63 2.05 8.42
CA LEU A 171 -4.18 0.65 8.51
C LEU A 171 -3.43 0.38 9.82
N GLN A 172 -2.52 1.26 10.22
CA GLN A 172 -1.82 1.17 11.51
C GLN A 172 -2.78 1.24 12.69
N THR A 173 -3.78 2.12 12.61
CA THR A 173 -4.83 2.24 13.63
C THR A 173 -5.64 0.95 13.75
N ASN A 174 -6.06 0.37 12.62
CA ASN A 174 -6.79 -0.90 12.61
C ASN A 174 -5.97 -2.05 13.20
N GLN A 175 -4.68 -2.16 12.85
CA GLN A 175 -3.78 -3.16 13.44
C GLN A 175 -3.63 -3.00 14.95
N THR A 176 -3.53 -1.76 15.43
CA THR A 176 -3.43 -1.46 16.86
C THR A 176 -4.72 -1.84 17.59
N LEU A 177 -5.87 -1.52 17.03
CA LEU A 177 -7.18 -1.90 17.59
C LEU A 177 -7.36 -3.42 17.64
N GLU A 178 -6.93 -4.13 16.59
CA GLU A 178 -6.95 -5.59 16.56
C GLU A 178 -6.03 -6.19 17.65
N ALA A 179 -4.82 -5.67 17.81
CA ALA A 179 -3.90 -6.13 18.85
C ALA A 179 -4.46 -5.89 20.26
N ILE A 180 -5.09 -4.73 20.50
CA ILE A 180 -5.77 -4.43 21.78
C ILE A 180 -6.92 -5.42 22.01
N ALA A 181 -7.75 -5.68 20.99
CA ALA A 181 -8.86 -6.62 21.10
C ALA A 181 -8.38 -8.06 21.39
N GLN A 182 -7.33 -8.51 20.71
CA GLN A 182 -6.71 -9.82 20.95
C GLN A 182 -6.12 -9.91 22.36
N ALA A 183 -5.46 -8.84 22.84
CA ALA A 183 -4.94 -8.78 24.20
C ALA A 183 -6.06 -8.89 25.24
N ILE A 184 -7.14 -8.11 25.09
CA ILE A 184 -8.31 -8.19 25.98
C ILE A 184 -8.93 -9.59 25.94
N TYR A 185 -9.09 -10.17 24.75
CA TYR A 185 -9.63 -11.52 24.62
C TYR A 185 -8.77 -12.56 25.34
N LYS A 186 -7.45 -12.48 25.17
CA LYS A 186 -6.51 -13.36 25.87
C LYS A 186 -6.61 -13.16 27.38
N GLU A 187 -6.59 -11.93 27.86
CA GLU A 187 -6.72 -11.63 29.29
C GLU A 187 -8.01 -12.23 29.87
N TRP A 188 -9.15 -12.03 29.22
CA TRP A 188 -10.45 -12.39 29.77
C TRP A 188 -10.82 -13.86 29.57
N PHE A 189 -10.56 -14.41 28.39
CA PHE A 189 -11.10 -15.71 27.99
C PHE A 189 -10.06 -16.83 27.91
N VAL A 190 -8.76 -16.50 27.98
CA VAL A 190 -7.68 -17.50 28.03
C VAL A 190 -7.03 -17.50 29.41
N ASP A 191 -6.65 -16.32 29.90
CA ASP A 191 -5.94 -16.17 31.17
C ASP A 191 -6.89 -15.97 32.37
N PHE A 192 -8.19 -15.75 32.12
CA PHE A 192 -9.26 -15.49 33.10
C PHE A 192 -8.93 -14.35 34.09
N ARG A 193 -8.31 -13.29 33.59
CA ARG A 193 -7.95 -12.07 34.32
C ARG A 193 -8.92 -10.95 33.96
N PHE A 194 -9.92 -10.75 34.81
CA PHE A 194 -10.93 -9.72 34.63
C PHE A 194 -10.66 -8.54 35.56
N PRO A 195 -10.38 -7.33 35.02
CA PRO A 195 -10.18 -6.14 35.85
C PRO A 195 -11.40 -5.87 36.72
N HIS A 196 -11.19 -5.67 38.03
CA HIS A 196 -12.25 -5.37 39.01
C HIS A 196 -13.35 -6.44 39.14
N SER A 197 -13.11 -7.68 38.71
CA SER A 197 -14.11 -8.72 38.88
C SER A 197 -14.13 -9.26 40.32
N PRO A 198 -15.30 -9.67 40.84
CA PRO A 198 -15.38 -10.47 42.06
C PRO A 198 -14.66 -11.83 41.96
N LEU A 199 -14.17 -12.20 40.76
CA LEU A 199 -13.50 -13.46 40.46
C LEU A 199 -11.97 -13.39 40.61
N GLU A 200 -11.44 -12.27 41.10
CA GLU A 200 -10.02 -12.10 41.39
C GLU A 200 -9.60 -13.07 42.51
N GLY A 201 -9.06 -14.24 42.13
CA GLY A 201 -8.74 -15.36 43.02
C GLY A 201 -9.43 -16.69 42.69
N TYR A 202 -10.28 -16.78 41.65
CA TYR A 202 -10.87 -18.04 41.23
C TYR A 202 -9.82 -18.97 40.57
N PRO A 203 -9.94 -20.30 40.73
CA PRO A 203 -8.91 -21.24 40.29
C PRO A 203 -8.67 -21.13 38.78
N LYS A 204 -7.41 -20.94 38.39
CA LYS A 204 -6.99 -21.08 37.00
C LYS A 204 -7.09 -22.54 36.60
N GLY A 205 -8.02 -22.84 35.71
CA GLY A 205 -8.24 -24.19 35.21
C GLY A 205 -9.29 -24.92 36.03
N GLY A 206 -10.50 -24.90 35.49
CA GLY A 206 -11.64 -25.61 36.04
C GLY A 206 -12.90 -25.03 35.45
N VAL A 207 -13.32 -25.56 34.30
CA VAL A 207 -14.74 -25.54 33.94
C VAL A 207 -15.46 -26.33 35.03
N ASP A 208 -15.82 -25.65 36.11
CA ASP A 208 -17.01 -26.07 36.83
C ASP A 208 -18.17 -25.75 35.90
N SER A 209 -18.72 -26.79 35.30
CA SER A 209 -19.89 -26.74 34.42
C SER A 209 -21.12 -26.10 35.09
N SER A 210 -21.08 -25.89 36.42
CA SER A 210 -22.11 -25.18 37.17
C SER A 210 -21.90 -23.66 37.29
N LEU A 211 -20.73 -23.10 36.92
CA LEU A 211 -20.39 -21.68 37.08
C LEU A 211 -20.51 -20.84 35.80
N HIS A 212 -21.23 -21.32 34.77
CA HIS A 212 -21.65 -20.50 33.64
C HIS A 212 -23.13 -20.09 33.75
N PRO A 213 -23.50 -19.06 34.54
CA PRO A 213 -24.86 -18.53 34.52
C PRO A 213 -25.24 -17.87 33.17
N TYR A 214 -24.30 -17.70 32.25
CA TYR A 214 -24.51 -16.98 30.98
C TYR A 214 -24.41 -17.82 29.69
N MET A 215 -24.26 -19.15 29.77
CA MET A 215 -24.14 -20.02 28.58
C MET A 215 -25.28 -21.03 28.39
N ASN A 216 -26.39 -20.88 29.11
CA ASN A 216 -27.58 -21.74 28.96
C ASN A 216 -28.61 -21.18 27.96
N GLY A 217 -28.16 -20.42 26.95
CA GLY A 217 -28.98 -20.04 25.82
C GLY A 217 -28.65 -20.93 24.63
N GLU A 218 -29.60 -21.75 24.21
CA GLU A 218 -29.49 -22.59 23.02
C GLU A 218 -28.90 -21.81 21.83
N VAL A 219 -27.81 -22.34 21.26
CA VAL A 219 -27.20 -21.79 20.06
C VAL A 219 -28.04 -22.20 18.85
N ASN A 220 -29.19 -21.54 18.66
CA ASN A 220 -29.94 -21.69 17.44
C ASN A 220 -29.19 -21.04 16.29
N SER A 221 -29.00 -21.84 15.23
CA SER A 221 -28.39 -21.52 13.95
C SER A 221 -28.58 -20.06 13.52
N LEU A 222 -27.49 -19.44 13.04
CA LEU A 222 -27.42 -18.08 12.49
C LEU A 222 -28.47 -17.82 11.40
N GLN A 223 -29.68 -17.43 11.80
CA GLN A 223 -30.62 -16.69 10.98
C GLN A 223 -30.74 -15.29 11.57
N THR A 224 -29.90 -14.38 11.08
CA THR A 224 -29.95 -12.98 11.50
C THR A 224 -31.03 -12.24 10.71
N THR A 225 -32.25 -12.15 11.26
CA THR A 225 -33.07 -10.96 11.04
C THR A 225 -32.76 -9.96 12.16
N PRO A 226 -32.62 -8.66 11.87
CA PRO A 226 -32.15 -7.70 12.87
C PRO A 226 -33.27 -7.42 13.87
N THR A 227 -33.27 -8.18 14.96
CA THR A 227 -34.08 -7.87 16.14
C THR A 227 -33.34 -6.81 16.96
N SER A 228 -34.11 -5.85 17.49
CA SER A 228 -33.64 -4.67 18.22
C SER A 228 -32.46 -4.92 19.15
N LEU A 229 -31.49 -4.00 19.12
CA LEU A 229 -30.27 -4.02 19.93
C LEU A 229 -30.53 -4.33 21.41
N ALA A 230 -29.75 -5.25 21.98
CA ALA A 230 -29.78 -5.62 23.38
C ALA A 230 -29.38 -4.44 24.31
N PRO A 231 -29.84 -4.40 25.57
CA PRO A 231 -29.61 -3.27 26.49
C PRO A 231 -28.14 -2.89 26.71
N TRP A 232 -27.21 -3.85 26.69
CA TRP A 232 -25.77 -3.58 26.84
C TRP A 232 -25.14 -2.97 25.58
N GLN A 233 -25.74 -3.19 24.39
CA GLN A 233 -25.30 -2.56 23.14
C GLN A 233 -25.66 -1.06 23.08
N LYS A 234 -26.64 -0.61 23.87
CA LYS A 234 -27.05 0.80 23.94
C LYS A 234 -26.03 1.71 24.65
N ASN A 235 -25.14 1.13 25.46
CA ASN A 235 -24.10 1.85 26.22
C ASN A 235 -22.67 1.51 25.75
N SER A 236 -22.51 0.93 24.56
CA SER A 236 -21.18 0.73 23.96
C SER A 236 -20.54 2.08 23.61
N LEU A 237 -19.33 2.32 24.12
CA LEU A 237 -18.49 3.49 23.80
C LEU A 237 -17.97 3.49 22.34
N PHE A 238 -18.32 2.48 21.55
CA PHE A 238 -17.95 2.38 20.14
C PHE A 238 -19.17 2.58 19.24
N PRO A 239 -19.43 3.82 18.75
CA PRO A 239 -20.45 4.05 17.76
C PRO A 239 -19.97 3.47 16.42
N PHE A 240 -20.78 2.59 15.83
CA PHE A 240 -20.61 2.18 14.44
C PHE A 240 -20.57 3.43 13.55
N TRP A 241 -19.44 3.64 12.87
CA TRP A 241 -19.17 4.80 12.04
C TRP A 241 -20.16 4.84 10.87
N THR A 242 -20.97 5.90 10.75
CA THR A 242 -21.75 6.16 9.54
C THR A 242 -20.92 6.98 8.56
N LEU A 243 -20.85 6.53 7.30
CA LEU A 243 -20.12 7.24 6.25
C LEU A 243 -20.70 8.66 6.04
N PRO A 244 -19.88 9.72 6.00
CA PRO A 244 -20.37 11.04 5.64
C PRO A 244 -20.87 11.05 4.19
N LYS A 245 -21.98 11.76 3.94
CA LYS A 245 -22.55 11.94 2.60
C LYS A 245 -21.51 12.58 1.67
N LYS A 246 -21.41 12.08 0.43
CA LYS A 246 -20.49 12.58 -0.61
C LYS A 246 -20.66 14.10 -0.80
N PRO A 247 -19.58 14.90 -0.81
CA PRO A 247 -19.68 16.30 -1.18
C PRO A 247 -19.96 16.46 -2.68
N HIS A 248 -20.74 17.47 -3.03
CA HIS A 248 -21.01 17.87 -4.41
C HIS A 248 -19.73 18.40 -5.07
N ILE A 249 -19.21 17.67 -6.06
CA ILE A 249 -18.07 18.11 -6.87
C ILE A 249 -18.61 18.90 -8.07
N ALA A 250 -18.35 20.20 -8.10
CA ALA A 250 -18.67 21.06 -9.23
C ALA A 250 -17.89 20.65 -10.49
N ARG A 251 -18.58 20.64 -11.65
CA ARG A 251 -17.97 20.34 -12.95
C ARG A 251 -17.04 21.47 -13.37
N ALA A 252 -15.74 21.19 -13.51
CA ALA A 252 -14.79 22.11 -14.12
C ALA A 252 -14.50 21.72 -15.59
N GLY A 253 -14.36 22.72 -16.47
CA GLY A 253 -14.32 22.58 -17.93
C GLY A 253 -13.11 21.85 -18.51
N LYS A 254 -13.18 21.54 -19.82
CA LYS A 254 -12.28 20.68 -20.65
C LYS A 254 -10.75 20.81 -20.43
N ARG A 255 -10.27 21.93 -19.88
CA ARG A 255 -8.86 22.21 -19.58
C ARG A 255 -8.34 21.49 -18.34
N THR A 256 -9.27 21.09 -17.46
CA THR A 256 -9.03 20.26 -16.27
C THR A 256 -9.00 18.76 -16.58
N GLU A 257 -9.31 18.33 -17.80
CA GLU A 257 -9.54 16.92 -18.12
C GLU A 257 -8.27 16.07 -18.03
N LYS A 258 -7.10 16.51 -18.53
CA LYS A 258 -5.86 15.70 -18.51
C LYS A 258 -5.34 15.45 -17.09
N THR A 259 -5.16 16.53 -16.32
CA THR A 259 -4.77 16.40 -14.90
C THR A 259 -5.82 15.64 -14.11
N ARG A 260 -7.11 15.86 -14.38
CA ARG A 260 -8.20 15.08 -13.76
C ARG A 260 -8.13 13.61 -14.17
N ASN A 261 -7.83 13.27 -15.41
CA ASN A 261 -7.75 11.90 -15.90
C ASN A 261 -6.56 11.17 -15.29
N PHE A 262 -5.38 11.82 -15.24
CA PHE A 262 -4.22 11.29 -14.52
C PHE A 262 -4.57 11.05 -13.05
N ILE A 263 -5.03 12.07 -12.34
CA ILE A 263 -5.41 11.97 -10.91
C ILE A 263 -6.50 10.91 -10.72
N ARG A 264 -7.51 10.85 -11.59
CA ARG A 264 -8.61 9.89 -11.51
C ARG A 264 -8.12 8.46 -11.74
N SER A 265 -7.26 8.24 -12.74
CA SER A 265 -6.63 6.94 -12.96
C SER A 265 -5.81 6.55 -11.74
N CYS A 266 -4.93 7.42 -11.24
CA CYS A 266 -4.16 7.16 -10.03
C CYS A 266 -5.09 6.85 -8.84
N ILE A 267 -6.18 7.59 -8.65
CA ILE A 267 -7.13 7.30 -7.57
C ILE A 267 -7.76 5.92 -7.73
N LEU A 268 -8.28 5.59 -8.91
CA LEU A 268 -8.94 4.30 -9.17
C LEU A 268 -7.97 3.11 -9.06
N GLU A 269 -6.70 3.32 -9.33
CA GLU A 269 -5.67 2.29 -9.26
C GLU A 269 -5.10 2.14 -7.84
N ASN A 270 -5.13 3.18 -6.99
CA ASN A 270 -4.51 3.19 -5.65
C ASN A 270 -5.50 3.00 -4.49
N PHE A 271 -6.78 3.38 -4.64
CA PHE A 271 -7.77 3.48 -3.54
C PHE A 271 -9.03 2.65 -3.84
#